data_AF-A0A0D2EZW6-F1
#
_entry.id   AF-A0A0D2EZW6-F1
#
_cell.length_a   1.000
_cell.length_b   1.000
_cell.length_c   1.000
_cell.angle_alpha   90.00
_cell.angle_beta   90.00
_cell.angle_gamma   90.00
#
_symmetry.space_group_name_H-M   'P 1'
#
loop_
_entity.id
_entity.type
_entity.pdbx_description
1 polymer ?
#
loop_
_entity_poly.entity_id
_entity_poly.type
_entity_poly.pdbx_seq_one_letter_code
_entity_poly.pdbx_strand_id
1 'polypeptide(L)'
;MAEVKEYLLKPTSLVPNSPLSLLHYKKVLSLGQLEPKGVQRIFARNGWEVQWLVRYGSTQRSHYHSAVHECMAVFSGTATIRFGVADTVEDMQENTWGSGSEAGGVEVGAEPGDLFIIPAGVAHKTYDAKPAMDFLRLTGGDGRSPGSGENAAALLDGIVLSGFTMMGAYPVDGAPWDFSEGGEHTGRYDEVWKVPVPAKDPVFGESLAGLCGFWGKKTGGEMLEKLVSRSSL
;
A
#
# COMPACT_ATOMS: atom_id res chain seq x y z
N MET A 1 -0.66 6.99 -21.99
CA MET A 1 -0.89 7.31 -20.56
C MET A 1 -0.87 5.99 -19.79
N ALA A 2 -0.28 5.97 -18.60
CA ALA A 2 -0.38 4.78 -17.74
C ALA A 2 -1.85 4.56 -17.35
N GLU A 3 -2.30 3.31 -17.38
CA GLU A 3 -3.65 2.96 -16.97
C GLU A 3 -3.71 2.93 -15.44
N VAL A 4 -4.60 3.74 -14.86
CA VAL A 4 -4.88 3.72 -13.43
C VAL A 4 -6.20 2.99 -13.21
N LYS A 5 -6.16 1.90 -12.45
CA LYS A 5 -7.35 1.17 -12.01
C LYS A 5 -7.71 1.56 -10.58
N GLU A 6 -8.99 1.73 -10.31
CA GLU A 6 -9.52 2.05 -8.99
C GLU A 6 -10.26 0.85 -8.40
N TYR A 7 -10.00 0.59 -7.12
CA TYR A 7 -10.72 -0.40 -6.32
C TYR A 7 -11.33 0.29 -5.11
N LEU A 8 -12.66 0.40 -5.09
CA LEU A 8 -13.38 0.88 -3.92
C LEU A 8 -13.74 -0.32 -3.04
N LEU A 9 -13.09 -0.40 -1.88
CA LEU A 9 -13.26 -1.49 -0.93
C LEU A 9 -14.18 -1.00 0.20
N LYS A 10 -15.18 -1.82 0.55
CA LYS A 10 -16.08 -1.48 1.66
C LYS A 10 -15.43 -1.88 2.99
N PRO A 11 -15.68 -1.15 4.09
CA PRO A 11 -15.29 -1.58 5.42
C PRO A 11 -15.79 -3.00 5.72
N THR A 12 -14.99 -3.77 6.44
CA THR A 12 -15.36 -5.10 6.96
C THR A 12 -15.54 -5.04 8.48
N SER A 13 -15.80 -6.17 9.13
CA SER A 13 -15.91 -6.21 10.59
C SER A 13 -14.61 -5.89 11.33
N LEU A 14 -13.45 -6.14 10.70
CA LEU A 14 -12.13 -5.97 11.30
C LEU A 14 -11.27 -4.89 10.61
N VAL A 15 -11.54 -4.55 9.35
CA VAL A 15 -10.73 -3.62 8.57
C VAL A 15 -11.51 -2.35 8.25
N PRO A 16 -10.94 -1.16 8.52
CA PRO A 16 -11.62 0.10 8.26
C PRO A 16 -11.99 0.32 6.80
N ASN A 17 -11.12 -0.06 5.85
CA ASN A 17 -11.14 0.27 4.43
C ASN A 17 -11.56 1.72 4.12
N SER A 18 -10.63 2.51 3.60
CA SER A 18 -10.90 3.91 3.31
C SER A 18 -12.05 4.10 2.30
N PRO A 19 -12.86 5.17 2.43
CA PRO A 19 -13.74 5.63 1.34
C PRO A 19 -12.97 6.14 0.11
N LEU A 20 -11.67 6.42 0.26
CA LEU A 20 -10.77 6.65 -0.87
C LEU A 20 -10.50 5.33 -1.60
N SER A 21 -10.38 5.37 -2.91
CA SER A 21 -10.11 4.18 -3.73
C SER A 21 -8.64 3.77 -3.60
N LEU A 22 -8.38 2.47 -3.44
CA LEU A 22 -7.07 1.89 -3.75
C LEU A 22 -6.80 2.14 -5.24
N LEU A 23 -5.61 2.64 -5.56
CA LEU A 23 -5.22 2.92 -6.94
C LEU A 23 -4.10 1.97 -7.37
N HIS A 24 -4.23 1.38 -8.56
CA HIS A 24 -3.21 0.54 -9.19
C HIS A 24 -2.75 1.17 -10.50
N TYR A 25 -1.50 1.61 -10.53
CA TYR A 25 -0.88 2.24 -11.68
C TYR A 25 -0.13 1.14 -12.45
N LYS A 26 -0.77 0.62 -13.49
CA LYS A 26 -0.25 -0.52 -14.22
C LYS A 26 0.94 -0.10 -15.08
N LYS A 27 2.11 -0.74 -14.86
CA LYS A 27 3.34 -0.50 -15.62
C LYS A 27 3.68 0.99 -15.80
N VAL A 28 3.49 1.77 -14.74
CA VAL A 28 3.74 3.22 -14.76
C VAL A 28 5.22 3.55 -14.74
N LEU A 29 6.04 2.68 -14.12
CA LEU A 29 7.50 2.82 -14.13
C LEU A 29 8.05 2.09 -15.36
N SER A 30 8.72 2.82 -16.24
CA SER A 30 9.43 2.24 -17.38
C SER A 30 10.66 1.43 -16.94
N LEU A 31 11.20 0.57 -17.81
CA LEU A 31 12.41 -0.22 -17.52
C LEU A 31 13.58 0.63 -17.02
N GLY A 32 13.79 1.82 -17.59
CA GLY A 32 14.84 2.75 -17.13
C GLY A 32 14.57 3.38 -15.76
N GLN A 33 13.33 3.33 -15.30
CA GLN A 33 12.90 3.77 -13.97
C GLN A 33 12.87 2.62 -12.95
N LEU A 34 13.08 1.35 -13.33
CA LEU A 34 13.13 0.23 -12.38
C LEU A 34 14.43 0.17 -11.55
N GLU A 35 15.20 1.24 -11.53
CA GLU A 35 16.34 1.41 -10.64
C GLU A 35 15.83 1.98 -9.30
N PRO A 36 15.99 1.27 -8.16
CA PRO A 36 15.42 1.68 -6.87
C PRO A 36 15.73 3.12 -6.46
N LYS A 37 16.97 3.57 -6.61
CA LYS A 37 17.36 4.95 -6.28
C LYS A 37 16.67 5.96 -7.20
N GLY A 38 16.49 5.62 -8.47
CA GLY A 38 15.73 6.41 -9.45
C GLY A 38 14.29 6.66 -9.02
N VAL A 39 13.57 5.61 -8.62
CA VAL A 39 12.19 5.73 -8.11
C VAL A 39 12.17 6.50 -6.81
N GLN A 40 13.09 6.21 -5.89
CA GLN A 40 13.20 6.94 -4.63
C GLN A 40 13.37 8.45 -4.85
N ARG A 41 14.19 8.88 -5.82
CA ARG A 41 14.34 10.30 -6.17
C ARG A 41 13.06 10.91 -6.72
N ILE A 42 12.27 10.16 -7.50
CA ILE A 42 10.97 10.61 -8.01
C ILE A 42 10.01 10.83 -6.84
N PHE A 43 9.91 9.86 -5.94
CA PHE A 43 9.07 9.92 -4.73
C PHE A 43 9.46 11.09 -3.84
N ALA A 44 10.75 11.23 -3.51
CA ALA A 44 11.24 12.29 -2.63
C ALA A 44 10.97 13.69 -3.19
N ARG A 45 11.10 13.88 -4.52
CA ARG A 45 10.76 15.15 -5.18
C ARG A 45 9.28 15.51 -5.02
N ASN A 46 8.43 14.50 -4.89
CA ASN A 46 6.99 14.66 -4.72
C ASN A 46 6.54 14.58 -3.24
N GLY A 47 7.48 14.58 -2.29
CA GLY A 47 7.14 14.57 -0.85
C GLY A 47 6.82 13.18 -0.29
N TRP A 48 7.32 12.12 -0.92
CA TRP A 48 7.18 10.75 -0.44
C TRP A 48 8.54 10.18 -0.04
N GLU A 49 8.69 9.79 1.23
CA GLU A 49 9.89 9.19 1.77
C GLU A 49 9.85 7.67 1.63
N VAL A 50 10.87 7.12 0.97
CA VAL A 50 11.09 5.67 0.94
C VAL A 50 11.62 5.23 2.29
N GLN A 51 10.93 4.31 2.93
CA GLN A 51 11.34 3.79 4.24
C GLN A 51 11.84 2.34 4.18
N TRP A 52 11.53 1.61 3.11
CA TRP A 52 12.02 0.25 2.92
C TRP A 52 11.99 -0.19 1.45
N LEU A 53 12.86 -1.14 1.16
CA LEU A 53 12.84 -2.02 -0.01
C LEU A 53 13.01 -3.45 0.52
N VAL A 54 12.07 -4.33 0.18
CA VAL A 54 12.04 -5.72 0.66
C VAL A 54 11.90 -6.68 -0.51
N ARG A 55 12.43 -7.88 -0.32
CA ARG A 55 12.08 -9.10 -1.05
C ARG A 55 11.05 -9.86 -0.23
N TYR A 56 9.93 -10.23 -0.83
CA TYR A 56 8.88 -10.98 -0.15
C TYR A 56 9.14 -12.48 -0.15
N GLY A 57 8.68 -13.11 0.93
CA GLY A 57 8.58 -14.56 1.07
C GLY A 57 7.31 -15.14 0.43
N SER A 58 6.95 -16.36 0.83
CA SER A 58 5.75 -17.05 0.34
C SER A 58 4.44 -16.35 0.72
N THR A 59 4.36 -15.77 1.92
CA THR A 59 3.19 -15.06 2.44
C THR A 59 3.57 -14.16 3.64
N GLN A 60 2.65 -13.33 4.09
CA GLN A 60 2.73 -12.49 5.28
C GLN A 60 1.34 -12.32 5.93
N ARG A 61 1.26 -11.74 7.13
CA ARG A 61 -0.04 -11.41 7.75
C ARG A 61 -0.69 -10.23 7.02
N SER A 62 -2.01 -10.28 6.90
CA SER A 62 -2.78 -9.11 6.44
C SER A 62 -2.71 -8.00 7.47
N HIS A 63 -2.49 -6.77 7.01
CA HIS A 63 -2.40 -5.61 7.88
C HIS A 63 -2.79 -4.32 7.15
N TYR A 64 -3.08 -3.26 7.92
CA TYR A 64 -3.29 -1.91 7.43
C TYR A 64 -2.52 -0.89 8.28
N HIS A 65 -2.26 0.26 7.67
CA HIS A 65 -1.78 1.46 8.34
C HIS A 65 -2.98 2.36 8.64
N SER A 66 -3.21 2.71 9.90
CA SER A 66 -4.34 3.53 10.34
C SER A 66 -4.06 5.02 10.26
N ALA A 67 -2.79 5.43 10.31
CA ALA A 67 -2.40 6.83 10.46
C ALA A 67 -1.84 7.48 9.18
N VAL A 68 -1.54 6.70 8.14
CA VAL A 68 -0.85 7.22 6.94
C VAL A 68 -1.21 6.44 5.68
N HIS A 69 -1.19 7.12 4.54
CA HIS A 69 -1.30 6.52 3.21
C HIS A 69 0.02 5.92 2.79
N GLU A 70 -0.02 4.86 1.97
CA GLU A 70 1.17 4.15 1.54
C GLU A 70 1.25 4.10 0.01
N CYS A 71 2.47 4.20 -0.50
CA CYS A 71 2.81 3.94 -1.88
C CYS A 71 3.74 2.73 -1.96
N MET A 72 3.38 1.76 -2.78
CA MET A 72 4.09 0.49 -2.95
C MET A 72 4.47 0.30 -4.43
N ALA A 73 5.76 0.22 -4.74
CA ALA A 73 6.27 0.06 -6.12
C ALA A 73 6.98 -1.27 -6.33
N VAL A 74 6.67 -1.97 -7.44
CA VAL A 74 7.20 -3.31 -7.76
C VAL A 74 8.42 -3.22 -8.68
N PHE A 75 9.49 -3.91 -8.32
CA PHE A 75 10.78 -3.84 -9.04
C PHE A 75 11.19 -5.14 -9.73
N SER A 76 10.88 -6.30 -9.14
CA SER A 76 11.25 -7.60 -9.70
C SER A 76 10.23 -8.67 -9.31
N GLY A 77 10.23 -9.77 -10.06
CA GLY A 77 9.36 -10.92 -9.81
C GLY A 77 7.88 -10.62 -10.04
N THR A 78 7.02 -11.55 -9.61
CA THR A 78 5.56 -11.36 -9.58
C THR A 78 4.97 -11.87 -8.28
N ALA A 79 3.81 -11.38 -7.88
CA ALA A 79 3.07 -11.86 -6.71
C ALA A 79 1.58 -11.58 -6.85
N THR A 80 0.80 -12.10 -5.91
CA THR A 80 -0.59 -11.68 -5.68
C THR A 80 -0.64 -10.81 -4.44
N ILE A 81 -1.38 -9.70 -4.50
CA ILE A 81 -1.67 -8.87 -3.34
C ILE A 81 -3.17 -8.92 -3.08
N ARG A 82 -3.58 -9.44 -1.93
CA ARG A 82 -4.94 -9.38 -1.44
C ARG A 82 -5.14 -8.07 -0.68
N PHE A 83 -6.18 -7.33 -1.02
CA PHE A 83 -6.54 -6.06 -0.38
C PHE A 83 -7.92 -6.12 0.28
N GLY A 84 -8.08 -5.39 1.36
CA GLY A 84 -9.35 -5.03 1.97
C GLY A 84 -9.90 -5.98 3.03
N VAL A 85 -9.16 -7.01 3.43
CA VAL A 85 -9.66 -8.04 4.37
C VAL A 85 -8.58 -8.43 5.38
N ALA A 86 -8.99 -8.69 6.62
CA ALA A 86 -8.11 -9.26 7.65
C ALA A 86 -8.01 -10.78 7.53
N ASP A 87 -6.92 -11.34 8.05
CA ASP A 87 -6.80 -12.78 8.33
C ASP A 87 -7.67 -13.11 9.55
N THR A 88 -8.49 -14.17 9.50
CA THR A 88 -9.39 -14.58 10.60
C THR A 88 -8.86 -15.73 11.43
N VAL A 89 -7.73 -16.32 11.02
CA VAL A 89 -7.02 -17.39 11.73
C VAL A 89 -5.51 -17.13 11.72
N GLU A 90 -4.80 -17.65 12.72
CA GLU A 90 -3.33 -17.50 12.82
C GLU A 90 -2.57 -18.35 11.80
N ASP A 91 -3.10 -19.53 11.46
CA ASP A 91 -2.45 -20.46 10.54
C ASP A 91 -2.23 -19.82 9.16
N MET A 92 -0.96 -19.73 8.75
CA MET A 92 -0.57 -19.03 7.52
C MET A 92 -1.03 -19.73 6.26
N GLN A 93 -1.20 -21.06 6.30
CA GLN A 93 -1.70 -21.81 5.15
C GLN A 93 -3.18 -21.51 4.94
N GLU A 94 -3.97 -21.59 6.01
CA GLU A 94 -5.42 -21.38 5.99
C GLU A 94 -5.79 -19.91 5.73
N ASN A 95 -5.05 -18.95 6.30
CA ASN A 95 -5.33 -17.53 6.05
C ASN A 95 -4.90 -17.05 4.67
N THR A 96 -3.98 -17.76 4.00
CA THR A 96 -3.49 -17.38 2.67
C THR A 96 -4.24 -18.11 1.57
N TRP A 97 -4.33 -19.45 1.63
CA TRP A 97 -4.91 -20.28 0.57
C TRP A 97 -6.19 -21.01 0.99
N GLY A 98 -6.59 -20.92 2.26
CA GLY A 98 -7.83 -21.49 2.77
C GLY A 98 -8.95 -20.44 2.87
N SER A 99 -9.82 -20.64 3.85
CA SER A 99 -10.98 -19.79 4.16
C SER A 99 -10.73 -18.77 5.28
N GLY A 100 -9.48 -18.69 5.77
CA GLY A 100 -9.07 -17.92 6.94
C GLY A 100 -8.93 -16.42 6.73
N SER A 101 -9.83 -15.79 5.98
CA SER A 101 -9.88 -14.33 5.81
C SER A 101 -11.31 -13.80 5.74
N GLU A 102 -11.51 -12.51 6.01
CA GLU A 102 -12.81 -11.86 5.78
C GLU A 102 -13.22 -11.90 4.29
N ALA A 103 -14.51 -11.72 4.01
CA ALA A 103 -15.03 -11.59 2.66
C ALA A 103 -15.03 -10.12 2.19
N GLY A 104 -15.10 -9.91 0.87
CA GLY A 104 -15.28 -8.58 0.26
C GLY A 104 -14.00 -7.89 -0.19
N GLY A 105 -12.84 -8.54 -0.02
CA GLY A 105 -11.56 -8.09 -0.55
C GLY A 105 -11.40 -8.32 -2.05
N VAL A 106 -10.25 -7.90 -2.58
CA VAL A 106 -9.85 -8.15 -3.98
C VAL A 106 -8.44 -8.70 -4.03
N GLU A 107 -8.16 -9.54 -5.02
CA GLU A 107 -6.82 -10.07 -5.27
C GLU A 107 -6.29 -9.50 -6.58
N VAL A 108 -5.10 -8.90 -6.54
CA VAL A 108 -4.49 -8.20 -7.67
C VAL A 108 -3.11 -8.77 -7.94
N GLY A 109 -2.85 -9.14 -9.19
CA GLY A 109 -1.51 -9.54 -9.63
C GLY A 109 -0.58 -8.33 -9.74
N ALA A 110 0.60 -8.45 -9.13
CA ALA A 110 1.66 -7.45 -9.12
C ALA A 110 2.84 -7.90 -9.98
N GLU A 111 3.35 -7.02 -10.82
CA GLU A 111 4.50 -7.26 -11.70
C GLU A 111 5.39 -6.01 -11.80
N PRO A 112 6.63 -6.11 -12.31
CA PRO A 112 7.58 -5.00 -12.31
C PRO A 112 7.03 -3.80 -13.07
N GLY A 113 7.17 -2.63 -12.45
CA GLY A 113 6.69 -1.35 -12.95
C GLY A 113 5.28 -0.98 -12.51
N ASP A 114 4.57 -1.88 -11.85
CA ASP A 114 3.33 -1.55 -11.16
C ASP A 114 3.61 -0.73 -9.90
N LEU A 115 2.66 0.15 -9.58
CA LEU A 115 2.65 0.94 -8.35
C LEU A 115 1.24 0.96 -7.76
N PHE A 116 1.15 0.87 -6.44
CA PHE A 116 -0.11 0.88 -5.69
C PHE A 116 -0.11 2.09 -4.75
N ILE A 117 -1.20 2.85 -4.77
CA ILE A 117 -1.48 3.88 -3.76
C ILE A 117 -2.58 3.34 -2.85
N ILE A 118 -2.19 3.04 -1.62
CA ILE A 118 -3.01 2.37 -0.62
C ILE A 118 -3.50 3.43 0.38
N PRO A 119 -4.81 3.70 0.43
CA PRO A 119 -5.37 4.56 1.46
C PRO A 119 -5.15 4.01 2.88
N ALA A 120 -5.01 4.89 3.87
CA ALA A 120 -5.00 4.50 5.27
C ALA A 120 -6.26 3.68 5.60
N GLY A 121 -6.08 2.57 6.32
CA GLY A 121 -7.14 1.63 6.67
C GLY A 121 -7.44 0.54 5.64
N VAL A 122 -6.83 0.57 4.44
CA VAL A 122 -6.95 -0.54 3.49
C VAL A 122 -5.98 -1.64 3.86
N ALA A 123 -6.50 -2.79 4.30
CA ALA A 123 -5.68 -3.94 4.60
C ALA A 123 -5.04 -4.52 3.34
N HIS A 124 -3.85 -5.08 3.47
CA HIS A 124 -3.15 -5.71 2.36
C HIS A 124 -2.20 -6.83 2.80
N LYS A 125 -2.02 -7.80 1.90
CA LYS A 125 -1.19 -8.99 2.09
C LYS A 125 -0.60 -9.47 0.78
N THR A 126 0.71 -9.62 0.73
CA THR A 126 1.43 -10.17 -0.43
C THR A 126 1.69 -11.67 -0.23
N TYR A 127 1.43 -12.48 -1.25
CA TYR A 127 1.70 -13.91 -1.27
C TYR A 127 1.92 -14.41 -2.71
N ASP A 128 2.23 -15.70 -2.86
CA ASP A 128 2.54 -16.34 -4.15
C ASP A 128 3.70 -15.64 -4.90
N ALA A 129 4.67 -15.13 -4.14
CA ALA A 129 5.86 -14.47 -4.69
C ALA A 129 6.67 -15.41 -5.58
N LYS A 130 7.03 -14.93 -6.77
CA LYS A 130 7.78 -15.66 -7.79
C LYS A 130 8.97 -14.84 -8.31
N PRO A 131 10.18 -15.42 -8.40
CA PRO A 131 10.54 -16.75 -7.88
C PRO A 131 10.45 -16.80 -6.34
N ALA A 132 10.12 -17.97 -5.80
CA ALA A 132 10.04 -18.19 -4.37
C ALA A 132 11.43 -18.04 -3.73
N MET A 133 11.53 -17.18 -2.73
CA MET A 133 12.74 -16.95 -1.93
C MET A 133 12.34 -16.50 -0.53
N ASP A 134 13.29 -16.48 0.40
CA ASP A 134 13.04 -15.99 1.75
C ASP A 134 12.88 -14.47 1.78
N PHE A 135 12.04 -14.01 2.71
CA PHE A 135 11.88 -12.61 3.02
C PHE A 135 13.23 -11.99 3.38
N LEU A 136 13.50 -10.80 2.84
CA LEU A 136 14.71 -10.04 3.15
C LEU A 136 14.44 -8.55 2.97
N ARG A 137 14.64 -7.74 4.01
CA ARG A 137 14.70 -6.28 3.86
C ARG A 137 16.06 -5.89 3.29
N LEU A 138 16.07 -5.50 2.02
CA LEU A 138 17.28 -5.12 1.27
C LEU A 138 17.88 -3.78 1.75
N THR A 139 17.14 -3.06 2.59
CA THR A 139 17.50 -1.75 3.18
C THR A 139 17.78 -1.85 4.68
N GLY A 140 18.17 -3.02 5.19
CA GLY A 140 18.49 -3.22 6.61
C GLY A 140 17.27 -3.23 7.54
N GLY A 141 17.41 -3.82 8.72
CA GLY A 141 16.33 -3.94 9.72
C GLY A 141 15.42 -5.16 9.53
N ASP A 142 14.44 -5.31 10.44
CA ASP A 142 13.57 -6.49 10.56
C ASP A 142 12.37 -6.52 9.59
N GLY A 143 12.03 -5.36 9.00
CA GLY A 143 10.89 -5.19 8.11
C GLY A 143 9.53 -5.02 8.81
N ARG A 144 9.51 -4.88 10.14
CA ARG A 144 8.29 -4.69 10.93
C ARG A 144 8.25 -3.39 11.72
N SER A 145 9.35 -2.63 11.71
CA SER A 145 9.44 -1.31 12.34
C SER A 145 9.82 -0.22 11.33
N PRO A 146 9.38 1.04 11.53
CA PRO A 146 9.97 2.20 10.88
C PRO A 146 11.49 2.08 11.02
N GLY A 147 12.23 2.23 9.93
CA GLY A 147 13.65 1.86 9.86
C GLY A 147 14.43 2.33 11.10
N SER A 148 15.30 1.47 11.63
CA SER A 148 16.00 1.63 12.92
C SER A 148 17.06 2.74 12.94
N GLY A 149 16.82 3.87 12.28
CA GLY A 149 17.75 4.99 12.14
C GLY A 149 18.62 4.94 10.88
N GLU A 150 18.59 3.86 10.10
CA GLU A 150 19.25 3.81 8.80
C GLU A 150 18.34 4.41 7.72
N ASN A 151 18.82 5.47 7.07
CA ASN A 151 18.11 6.09 5.95
C ASN A 151 18.06 5.09 4.78
N ALA A 152 16.91 4.48 4.54
CA ALA A 152 16.72 3.50 3.47
C ALA A 152 17.22 4.01 2.12
N ALA A 153 17.06 5.32 1.83
CA ALA A 153 17.55 5.92 0.60
C ALA A 153 19.08 5.78 0.42
N ALA A 154 19.87 5.80 1.50
CA ALA A 154 21.32 5.63 1.44
C ALA A 154 21.74 4.20 1.07
N LEU A 155 20.88 3.22 1.34
CA LEU A 155 21.17 1.80 1.12
C LEU A 155 20.73 1.30 -0.26
N LEU A 156 20.03 2.12 -1.05
CA LEU A 156 19.49 1.71 -2.35
C LEU A 156 20.55 1.54 -3.45
N ASP A 157 21.72 2.17 -3.30
CA ASP A 157 22.77 2.15 -4.33
C ASP A 157 23.42 0.75 -4.40
N GLY A 158 23.44 0.17 -5.61
CA GLY A 158 24.07 -1.13 -5.85
C GLY A 158 23.28 -2.36 -5.38
N ILE A 159 22.03 -2.19 -4.94
CA ILE A 159 21.18 -3.34 -4.59
C ILE A 159 20.97 -4.23 -5.81
N VAL A 160 21.24 -5.53 -5.63
CA VAL A 160 20.92 -6.57 -6.61
C VAL A 160 19.53 -7.10 -6.34
N LEU A 161 18.59 -6.78 -7.23
CA LEU A 161 17.21 -7.25 -7.14
C LEU A 161 17.10 -8.74 -7.46
N SER A 162 16.38 -9.48 -6.63
CA SER A 162 16.09 -10.89 -6.82
C SER A 162 14.74 -11.23 -6.18
N GLY A 163 13.98 -12.16 -6.75
CA GLY A 163 12.68 -12.53 -6.19
C GLY A 163 11.60 -11.50 -6.51
N PHE A 164 10.50 -11.56 -5.76
CA PHE A 164 9.51 -10.48 -5.77
C PHE A 164 9.95 -9.37 -4.84
N THR A 165 10.21 -8.17 -5.37
CA THR A 165 10.66 -7.03 -4.56
C THR A 165 9.73 -5.84 -4.70
N MET A 166 9.47 -5.17 -3.57
CA MET A 166 8.75 -3.90 -3.56
C MET A 166 9.40 -2.89 -2.62
N MET A 167 9.19 -1.63 -2.96
CA MET A 167 9.55 -0.47 -2.17
C MET A 167 8.31 0.17 -1.58
N GLY A 168 8.37 0.53 -0.30
CA GLY A 168 7.34 1.31 0.37
C GLY A 168 7.79 2.74 0.60
N ALA A 169 6.88 3.67 0.32
CA ALA A 169 7.06 5.08 0.57
C ALA A 169 5.81 5.70 1.17
N TYR A 170 6.01 6.73 2.00
CA TYR A 170 4.95 7.39 2.77
C TYR A 170 5.10 8.91 2.66
N PRO A 171 4.01 9.69 2.75
CA PRO A 171 4.08 11.15 2.75
C PRO A 171 4.97 11.68 3.88
N VAL A 172 5.89 12.61 3.58
CA VAL A 172 6.83 13.17 4.56
C VAL A 172 6.15 14.02 5.65
N ASP A 173 4.99 14.57 5.34
CA ASP A 173 4.14 15.34 6.22
C ASP A 173 3.07 14.47 6.92
N GLY A 174 3.07 13.16 6.66
CA GLY A 174 2.20 12.19 7.29
C GLY A 174 2.65 11.81 8.70
N ALA A 175 1.77 11.14 9.43
CA ALA A 175 2.14 10.48 10.68
C ALA A 175 3.06 9.27 10.38
N PRO A 176 3.87 8.82 11.36
CA PRO A 176 4.53 7.53 11.26
C PRO A 176 3.51 6.42 11.00
N TRP A 177 3.86 5.45 10.14
CA TRP A 177 3.01 4.29 9.96
C TRP A 177 3.01 3.41 11.20
N ASP A 178 1.85 2.82 11.47
CA ASP A 178 1.57 1.81 12.48
C ASP A 178 1.29 0.46 11.82
N PHE A 179 1.11 -0.60 12.59
CA PHE A 179 0.83 -1.93 12.03
C PHE A 179 -0.36 -2.55 12.76
N SER A 180 -1.48 -2.67 12.04
CA SER A 180 -2.74 -3.21 12.57
C SER A 180 -3.19 -4.41 11.72
N GLU A 181 -3.49 -5.56 12.35
CA GLU A 181 -3.87 -6.80 11.65
C GLU A 181 -5.40 -6.99 11.53
N GLY A 182 -6.20 -6.25 12.30
CA GLY A 182 -7.66 -6.32 12.26
C GLY A 182 -8.30 -6.18 13.64
N GLY A 183 -9.35 -5.36 13.74
CA GLY A 183 -10.16 -5.18 14.94
C GLY A 183 -9.72 -4.05 15.87
N GLU A 184 -8.53 -3.47 15.69
CA GLU A 184 -7.99 -2.41 16.56
C GLU A 184 -8.83 -1.11 16.53
N HIS A 185 -9.53 -0.88 15.41
CA HIS A 185 -10.36 0.29 15.17
C HIS A 185 -11.86 -0.03 15.07
N THR A 186 -12.30 -1.24 15.42
CA THR A 186 -13.74 -1.61 15.33
C THR A 186 -14.61 -0.60 16.09
N GLY A 187 -15.62 -0.07 15.39
CA GLY A 187 -16.51 0.98 15.91
C GLY A 187 -15.95 2.41 15.86
N ARG A 188 -14.72 2.60 15.36
CA ARG A 188 -14.00 3.90 15.30
C ARG A 188 -13.28 4.10 13.96
N TYR A 189 -13.78 3.50 12.88
CA TYR A 189 -13.16 3.59 11.54
C TYR A 189 -13.11 5.01 10.99
N ASP A 190 -14.00 5.89 11.42
CA ASP A 190 -14.00 7.30 11.02
C ASP A 190 -12.74 8.05 11.52
N GLU A 191 -12.05 7.56 12.55
CA GLU A 191 -10.73 8.07 12.95
C GLU A 191 -9.70 7.84 11.84
N VAL A 192 -9.69 6.64 11.25
CA VAL A 192 -8.79 6.24 10.16
C VAL A 192 -9.12 6.97 8.86
N TRP A 193 -10.39 7.21 8.59
CA TRP A 193 -10.82 7.88 7.35
C TRP A 193 -10.51 9.38 7.31
N LYS A 194 -10.09 9.97 8.43
CA LYS A 194 -9.69 11.40 8.53
C LYS A 194 -8.22 11.65 8.18
N VAL A 195 -7.43 10.62 7.89
CA VAL A 195 -6.03 10.79 7.47
C VAL A 195 -5.98 11.74 6.26
N PRO A 196 -5.21 12.84 6.33
CA PRO A 196 -5.18 13.84 5.27
C PRO A 196 -4.68 13.29 3.94
N VAL A 197 -5.39 13.63 2.86
CA VAL A 197 -4.98 13.31 1.49
C VAL A 197 -3.68 14.06 1.15
N PRO A 198 -2.63 13.38 0.64
CA PRO A 198 -1.39 14.02 0.25
C PRO A 198 -1.61 15.01 -0.89
N ALA A 199 -0.91 16.15 -0.85
CA ALA A 199 -1.04 17.20 -1.86
C ALA A 199 -0.47 16.77 -3.24
N LYS A 200 0.40 15.76 -3.28
CA LYS A 200 1.11 15.31 -4.47
C LYS A 200 1.06 13.80 -4.60
N ASP A 201 0.83 13.35 -5.82
CA ASP A 201 1.06 11.98 -6.25
C ASP A 201 2.56 11.63 -6.24
N PRO A 202 2.95 10.43 -5.81
CA PRO A 202 4.36 10.05 -5.73
C PRO A 202 5.07 10.04 -7.09
N VAL A 203 4.37 9.84 -8.20
CA VAL A 203 4.94 9.85 -9.56
C VAL A 203 4.57 11.13 -10.31
N PHE A 204 3.29 11.47 -10.31
CA PHE A 204 2.71 12.52 -11.15
C PHE A 204 2.68 13.90 -10.49
N GLY A 205 3.14 14.05 -9.24
CA GLY A 205 3.13 15.32 -8.53
C GLY A 205 1.70 15.86 -8.38
N GLU A 206 1.47 17.12 -8.78
CA GLU A 206 0.16 17.77 -8.66
C GLU A 206 -0.81 17.45 -9.82
N SER A 207 -0.39 16.63 -10.78
CA SER A 207 -1.20 16.31 -11.95
C SER A 207 -2.46 15.52 -11.57
N LEU A 208 -3.59 15.87 -12.19
CA LEU A 208 -4.85 15.14 -12.07
C LEU A 208 -4.83 13.75 -12.74
N ALA A 209 -3.73 13.36 -13.38
CA ALA A 209 -3.55 12.02 -13.94
C ALA A 209 -3.36 10.93 -12.88
N GLY A 210 -2.99 11.31 -11.65
CA GLY A 210 -2.75 10.41 -10.52
C GLY A 210 -3.64 10.72 -9.32
N LEU A 211 -3.11 10.47 -8.12
CA LEU A 211 -3.77 10.56 -6.82
C LEU A 211 -4.61 11.84 -6.69
N CYS A 212 -4.06 12.99 -7.06
CA CYS A 212 -4.73 14.28 -6.97
C CYS A 212 -6.06 14.32 -7.76
N GLY A 213 -6.15 13.64 -8.91
CA GLY A 213 -7.39 13.57 -9.70
C GLY A 213 -8.41 12.57 -9.16
N PHE A 214 -7.94 11.44 -8.60
CA PHE A 214 -8.80 10.38 -8.08
C PHE A 214 -9.34 10.66 -6.68
N TRP A 215 -8.51 11.21 -5.79
CA TRP A 215 -8.87 11.52 -4.41
C TRP A 215 -9.32 12.97 -4.23
N GLY A 216 -8.80 13.92 -5.03
CA GLY A 216 -9.14 15.35 -4.91
C GLY A 216 -10.62 15.67 -5.20
N LYS A 217 -11.31 14.84 -6.00
CA LYS A 217 -12.77 14.96 -6.19
C LYS A 217 -13.58 14.55 -4.95
N LYS A 218 -12.99 13.79 -4.02
CA LYS A 218 -13.68 13.23 -2.85
C LYS A 218 -13.51 14.08 -1.58
N THR A 219 -12.57 15.03 -1.54
CA THR A 219 -12.35 15.89 -0.37
C THR A 219 -13.27 17.12 -0.32
N GLY A 220 -13.84 17.55 -1.46
CA GLY A 220 -14.84 18.60 -1.46
C GLY A 220 -16.22 18.05 -1.08
N GLY A 221 -16.70 18.34 0.14
CA GLY A 221 -18.10 18.29 0.62
C GLY A 221 -18.95 17.01 0.44
N GLU A 222 -18.92 16.40 -0.74
CA GLU A 222 -19.76 15.28 -1.17
C GLU A 222 -19.51 13.99 -0.38
N MET A 223 -18.33 13.79 0.23
CA MET A 223 -18.04 12.55 0.97
C MET A 223 -18.79 12.50 2.32
N LEU A 224 -18.96 13.63 3.00
CA LEU A 224 -19.72 13.66 4.27
C LEU A 224 -21.24 13.48 4.02
N GLU A 225 -21.79 14.05 2.95
CA GLU A 225 -23.22 13.92 2.65
C GLU A 225 -23.63 12.50 2.22
N LYS A 226 -22.76 11.76 1.51
CA LYS A 226 -23.08 10.40 1.04
C LYS A 226 -22.95 9.32 2.12
N LEU A 227 -22.13 9.54 3.15
CA LEU A 227 -22.00 8.59 4.27
C LEU A 227 -23.13 8.75 5.29
N VAL A 228 -23.53 10.00 5.61
CA VAL A 228 -24.63 10.25 6.57
C VAL A 228 -25.99 9.81 6.02
N SER A 229 -26.23 9.92 4.72
CA SER A 229 -27.53 9.53 4.12
C SER A 229 -27.73 8.01 4.01
N ARG A 230 -26.70 7.18 4.21
CA ARG A 230 -26.80 5.71 4.12
C ARG A 230 -26.87 4.98 5.45
N SER A 231 -26.57 5.65 6.56
CA SER A 231 -26.79 5.09 7.91
C SER A 231 -28.21 5.32 8.44
N SER A 232 -29.10 5.95 7.66
CA SER A 232 -30.48 6.22 8.03
C SER A 232 -31.53 5.37 7.27
N LEU A 233 -31.16 4.18 6.81
CA LEU A 233 -32.09 3.17 6.27
C LEU A 233 -31.81 1.81 6.93
#